data_AF-A0A6G4XEE9-F1
#
_entry.id   AF-A0A6G4XEE9-F1
#
_cell.length_a   1.000
_cell.length_b   1.000
_cell.length_c   1.000
_cell.angle_alpha   90.00
_cell.angle_beta   90.00
_cell.angle_gamma   90.00
#
_symmetry.space_group_name_H-M   'P 1'
#
loop_
_entity.id
_entity.type
_entity.pdbx_description
1 polymer ?
#
loop_
_entity_poly.entity_id
_entity_poly.type
_entity_poly.pdbx_seq_one_letter_code
_entity_poly.pdbx_strand_id
1 'polypeptide(L)'
;MPTSVRISAPDEISASDEISAQNETTAAQNETTAAQDETTAAQFQTLALAVVIGVGAGAGAVLFRWMVMGATRLFSGHADYAAAGGSAHPLLPHLGPYFVLLAPAVAGLVYGPLVHRYAREARGHGVPEVMLAVARGGGRIKGRVAVVKSLASALCIGGGGSVGREGPIVQIGSALGSTLGRLVRADEQRTTLLLACGAAGGIAATFNAPLAGVVFAMELILRRWTARTFGILAIASVTACVLARAVFGNEVFLPLPGLSVQHSDQYVLFAVLGLVAGAVGIVFTRFLYAVEDLCDRIWRGPEWLRPAVGGLALGVLLLVLPQMYGVGYPVLEDAAHGKYALGLLLLLLVGKMVATSLTMGIGGSGGVFAPSLFIGAMLGAVFGIVAASLFPGHAAAPAAYAMVGMAAVFTGSARAPIVAVVIMLELTGAFGLLLPLLLAVALSAGVSRALSRETVYTLKLARRGIDLSRPAGATG
;
A
#
# COMPACT_ATOMS: atom_id res chain seq x y z
N MET A 1 -35.73 -79.98 -44.96
CA MET A 1 -35.02 -79.16 -45.96
C MET A 1 -35.27 -77.69 -45.66
N PRO A 2 -34.26 -76.81 -45.77
CA PRO A 2 -34.10 -75.61 -44.94
C PRO A 2 -34.67 -74.35 -45.61
N THR A 3 -34.98 -73.32 -44.83
CA THR A 3 -35.18 -71.96 -45.35
C THR A 3 -34.33 -70.96 -44.56
N SER A 4 -33.69 -70.09 -45.33
CA SER A 4 -32.51 -69.29 -45.03
C SER A 4 -32.78 -68.10 -44.12
N VAL A 5 -31.78 -67.78 -43.30
CA VAL A 5 -31.62 -66.51 -42.60
C VAL A 5 -31.42 -65.40 -43.63
N ARG A 6 -32.32 -64.40 -43.66
CA ARG A 6 -32.10 -63.13 -44.38
C ARG A 6 -31.38 -62.16 -43.44
N ILE A 7 -30.16 -61.79 -43.81
CA ILE A 7 -29.43 -60.66 -43.25
C ILE A 7 -29.99 -59.39 -43.92
N SER A 8 -30.51 -58.45 -43.13
CA SER A 8 -30.95 -57.13 -43.61
C SER A 8 -29.72 -56.28 -43.90
N ALA A 9 -29.66 -55.66 -45.07
CA ALA A 9 -28.63 -54.68 -45.41
C ALA A 9 -28.83 -53.40 -44.57
N PRO A 10 -27.75 -52.69 -44.19
CA PRO A 10 -27.86 -51.40 -43.52
C PRO A 10 -28.39 -50.33 -44.48
N ASP A 11 -29.27 -49.46 -43.97
CA ASP A 11 -29.84 -48.32 -44.71
C ASP A 11 -28.73 -47.42 -45.26
N GLU A 12 -28.74 -47.16 -46.58
CA GLU A 12 -27.85 -46.19 -47.23
C GLU A 12 -28.23 -44.77 -46.75
N ILE A 13 -27.32 -44.13 -46.03
CA ILE A 13 -27.44 -42.71 -45.65
C ILE A 13 -27.43 -41.88 -46.94
N SER A 14 -28.46 -41.07 -47.16
CA SER A 14 -28.57 -40.21 -48.34
C SER A 14 -27.42 -39.20 -48.38
N ALA A 15 -26.86 -38.93 -49.57
CA ALA A 15 -25.84 -37.90 -49.78
C ALA A 15 -26.28 -36.50 -49.29
N SER A 16 -27.59 -36.23 -49.21
CA SER A 16 -28.14 -35.01 -48.61
C SER A 16 -27.88 -34.93 -47.10
N ASP A 17 -27.95 -36.08 -46.42
CA ASP A 17 -27.84 -36.16 -44.97
C ASP A 17 -26.38 -36.05 -44.54
N GLU A 18 -25.45 -36.62 -45.31
CA GLU A 18 -24.01 -36.42 -45.12
C GLU A 18 -23.58 -34.96 -45.29
N ILE A 19 -24.11 -34.26 -46.30
CA ILE A 19 -23.83 -32.84 -46.54
C ILE A 19 -24.41 -31.97 -45.40
N SER A 20 -25.61 -32.31 -44.90
CA SER A 20 -26.21 -31.59 -43.78
C SER A 20 -25.41 -31.76 -42.49
N ALA A 21 -24.95 -32.97 -42.18
CA ALA A 21 -24.12 -33.26 -41.01
C ALA A 21 -22.73 -32.59 -41.11
N GLN A 22 -22.13 -32.54 -42.30
CA GLN A 22 -20.88 -31.82 -42.52
C GLN A 22 -21.02 -30.30 -42.34
N ASN A 23 -22.13 -29.73 -42.79
CA ASN A 23 -22.42 -28.30 -42.61
C ASN A 23 -22.65 -27.95 -41.13
N GLU A 24 -23.37 -28.78 -40.38
CA GLU A 24 -23.56 -28.58 -38.94
C GLU A 24 -22.24 -28.70 -38.16
N THR A 25 -21.39 -29.66 -38.53
CA THR A 25 -20.07 -29.85 -37.91
C THR A 25 -19.15 -28.66 -38.20
N THR A 26 -19.17 -28.13 -39.42
CA THR A 26 -18.37 -26.97 -39.84
C THR A 26 -18.85 -25.69 -39.16
N ALA A 27 -20.18 -25.51 -39.00
CA ALA A 27 -20.75 -24.38 -38.27
C ALA A 27 -20.34 -24.41 -36.78
N ALA A 28 -20.43 -25.56 -36.12
CA ALA A 28 -19.99 -25.73 -34.73
C ALA A 28 -18.48 -25.48 -34.54
N GLN A 29 -17.65 -25.91 -35.50
CA GLN A 29 -16.21 -25.64 -35.50
C GLN A 29 -15.90 -24.15 -35.70
N ASN A 30 -16.64 -23.46 -36.57
CA ASN A 30 -16.50 -22.03 -36.80
C ASN A 30 -16.93 -21.20 -35.58
N GLU A 31 -18.02 -21.58 -34.90
CA GLU A 31 -18.46 -20.93 -33.65
C GLU A 31 -17.43 -21.12 -32.53
N THR A 32 -16.86 -22.32 -32.41
CA THR A 32 -15.81 -22.61 -31.41
C THR A 32 -14.53 -21.82 -31.68
N THR A 33 -14.12 -21.72 -32.95
CA THR A 33 -12.94 -20.96 -33.37
C THR A 33 -13.15 -19.45 -33.17
N ALA A 34 -14.31 -18.91 -33.54
CA ALA A 34 -14.66 -17.51 -33.31
C ALA A 34 -14.68 -17.15 -31.82
N ALA A 35 -15.22 -18.02 -30.95
CA ALA A 35 -15.17 -17.83 -29.50
C ALA A 35 -13.74 -17.91 -28.93
N GLN A 36 -12.88 -18.76 -29.49
CA GLN A 36 -11.45 -18.83 -29.13
C GLN A 36 -10.68 -17.58 -29.58
N ASP A 37 -10.97 -17.04 -30.76
CA ASP A 37 -10.36 -15.82 -31.26
C ASP A 37 -10.82 -14.58 -30.49
N GLU A 38 -12.10 -14.48 -30.14
CA GLU A 38 -12.63 -13.40 -29.29
C GLU A 38 -12.01 -13.43 -27.89
N THR A 39 -11.86 -14.62 -27.30
CA THR A 39 -11.21 -14.77 -25.99
C THR A 39 -9.72 -14.45 -26.04
N THR A 40 -9.03 -14.77 -27.14
CA THR A 40 -7.61 -14.45 -27.36
C THR A 40 -7.41 -12.95 -27.58
N ALA A 41 -8.22 -12.30 -28.41
CA ALA A 41 -8.16 -10.85 -28.64
C ALA A 41 -8.44 -10.06 -27.34
N ALA A 42 -9.43 -10.49 -26.55
CA ALA A 42 -9.72 -9.89 -25.25
C ALA A 42 -8.56 -10.03 -24.25
N GLN A 43 -7.81 -11.14 -24.31
CA GLN A 43 -6.60 -11.33 -23.52
C GLN A 43 -5.48 -10.38 -23.96
N PHE A 44 -5.17 -10.29 -25.25
CA PHE A 44 -4.19 -9.34 -25.78
C PHE A 44 -4.53 -7.90 -25.43
N GLN A 45 -5.79 -7.49 -25.58
CA GLN A 45 -6.25 -6.16 -25.20
C GLN A 45 -6.05 -5.91 -23.70
N THR A 46 -6.25 -6.91 -22.84
CA THR A 46 -6.02 -6.77 -21.39
C THR A 46 -4.53 -6.60 -21.08
N LEU A 47 -3.65 -7.32 -21.76
CA LEU A 47 -2.20 -7.17 -21.61
C LEU A 47 -1.73 -5.78 -22.09
N ALA A 48 -2.23 -5.31 -23.23
CA ALA A 48 -1.95 -3.97 -23.74
C ALA A 48 -2.41 -2.89 -22.76
N LEU A 49 -3.62 -3.04 -22.20
CA LEU A 49 -4.13 -2.13 -21.17
C LEU A 49 -3.29 -2.18 -19.90
N ALA A 50 -2.78 -3.35 -19.49
CA ALA A 50 -1.89 -3.46 -18.33
C ALA A 50 -0.60 -2.66 -18.53
N VAL A 51 -0.01 -2.67 -19.73
CA VAL A 51 1.15 -1.81 -20.07
C VAL A 51 0.79 -0.33 -19.96
N VAL A 52 -0.32 0.09 -20.59
CA VAL A 52 -0.77 1.50 -20.57
C VAL A 52 -1.05 1.97 -19.14
N ILE A 53 -1.71 1.13 -18.33
CA ILE A 53 -1.99 1.41 -16.92
C ILE A 53 -0.69 1.48 -16.12
N GLY A 54 0.26 0.58 -16.37
CA GLY A 54 1.56 0.61 -15.70
C GLY A 54 2.34 1.88 -16.00
N VAL A 55 2.44 2.28 -17.27
CA VAL A 55 3.04 3.56 -17.68
C VAL A 55 2.35 4.75 -17.00
N GLY A 56 1.02 4.80 -17.05
CA GLY A 56 0.29 5.91 -16.42
C GLY A 56 0.35 5.91 -14.89
N ALA A 57 0.38 4.74 -14.24
CA ALA A 57 0.56 4.62 -12.79
C ALA A 57 1.97 5.03 -12.37
N GLY A 58 2.99 4.64 -13.15
CA GLY A 58 4.37 5.09 -12.96
C GLY A 58 4.50 6.61 -13.10
N ALA A 59 3.92 7.19 -14.17
CA ALA A 59 3.91 8.63 -14.38
C ALA A 59 3.18 9.37 -13.26
N GLY A 60 2.03 8.83 -12.82
CA GLY A 60 1.27 9.35 -11.69
C GLY A 60 2.05 9.31 -10.37
N ALA A 61 2.78 8.21 -10.11
CA ALA A 61 3.63 8.09 -8.93
C ALA A 61 4.82 9.06 -8.98
N VAL A 62 5.46 9.23 -10.14
CA VAL A 62 6.54 10.20 -10.35
C VAL A 62 6.05 11.63 -10.10
N LEU A 63 4.96 12.01 -10.77
CA LEU A 63 4.36 13.33 -10.61
C LEU A 63 3.98 13.58 -9.14
N PHE A 64 3.35 12.62 -8.49
CA PHE A 64 2.97 12.75 -7.09
C PHE A 64 4.18 12.88 -6.15
N ARG A 65 5.28 12.15 -6.39
CA ARG A 65 6.53 12.33 -5.64
C ARG A 65 7.10 13.73 -5.84
N TRP A 66 7.11 14.26 -7.07
CA TRP A 66 7.52 15.65 -7.32
C TRP A 66 6.61 16.66 -6.63
N MET A 67 5.30 16.44 -6.60
CA MET A 67 4.37 17.30 -5.88
C MET A 67 4.63 17.29 -4.37
N VAL A 68 4.88 16.12 -3.77
CA VAL A 68 5.24 16.01 -2.35
C VAL A 68 6.55 16.75 -2.07
N MET A 69 7.60 16.52 -2.86
CA MET A 69 8.89 17.20 -2.67
C MET A 69 8.78 18.71 -2.90
N GLY A 70 8.00 19.14 -3.89
CA GLY A 70 7.72 20.54 -4.16
C GLY A 70 6.97 21.21 -3.00
N ALA A 71 5.96 20.54 -2.44
CA ALA A 71 5.25 21.00 -1.25
C ALA A 71 6.16 21.02 -0.02
N THR A 72 7.00 20.01 0.20
CA THR A 72 8.01 20.00 1.28
C THR A 72 8.95 21.18 1.17
N ARG A 73 9.49 21.46 -0.02
CA ARG A 73 10.36 22.63 -0.26
C ARG A 73 9.60 23.94 -0.08
N LEU A 74 8.34 24.01 -0.48
CA LEU A 74 7.53 25.22 -0.34
C LEU A 74 7.25 25.56 1.14
N PHE A 75 6.91 24.55 1.95
CA PHE A 75 6.54 24.77 3.36
C PHE A 75 7.73 24.76 4.32
N SER A 76 8.80 24.03 4.01
CA SER A 76 9.97 23.90 4.90
C SER A 76 11.25 24.53 4.35
N GLY A 77 11.32 24.82 3.06
CA GLY A 77 12.55 25.27 2.41
C GLY A 77 13.62 24.19 2.22
N HIS A 78 13.35 22.97 2.66
CA HIS A 78 14.29 21.86 2.64
C HIS A 78 13.80 20.74 1.71
N ALA A 79 14.74 19.91 1.24
CA ALA A 79 14.38 18.72 0.45
C ALA A 79 13.66 17.67 1.31
N ASP A 80 14.11 17.48 2.54
CA ASP A 80 13.44 16.68 3.57
C ASP A 80 13.71 17.31 4.95
N TYR A 81 12.67 17.87 5.57
CA TYR A 81 12.81 18.56 6.85
C TYR A 81 13.06 17.61 8.03
N ALA A 82 12.71 16.31 7.91
CA ALA A 82 12.96 15.36 8.98
C ALA A 82 14.47 15.16 9.23
N ALA A 83 15.31 15.33 8.19
CA ALA A 83 16.76 15.29 8.30
C ALA A 83 17.38 16.63 8.74
N ALA A 84 16.69 17.75 8.51
CA ALA A 84 17.13 19.10 8.83
C ALA A 84 16.41 19.68 10.07
N GLY A 85 15.90 18.82 10.95
CA GLY A 85 15.04 19.23 12.06
C GLY A 85 15.65 20.33 12.92
N GLY A 86 14.89 21.40 13.15
CA GLY A 86 15.32 22.55 13.94
C GLY A 86 16.01 23.66 13.13
N SER A 87 16.26 23.45 11.84
CA SER A 87 16.71 24.49 10.92
C SER A 87 15.63 25.54 10.67
N ALA A 88 16.03 26.79 10.42
CA ALA A 88 15.12 27.84 10.02
C ALA A 88 14.71 27.71 8.55
N HIS A 89 13.54 28.22 8.19
CA HIS A 89 13.16 28.32 6.78
C HIS A 89 14.11 29.31 6.06
N PRO A 90 14.78 28.94 4.95
CA PRO A 90 15.78 29.80 4.28
C PRO A 90 15.25 31.17 3.84
N LEU A 91 13.97 31.23 3.41
CA LEU A 91 13.32 32.49 3.02
C LEU A 91 12.70 33.27 4.19
N LEU A 92 12.60 32.66 5.38
CA LEU A 92 12.00 33.28 6.57
C LEU A 92 12.90 33.02 7.80
N PRO A 93 14.18 33.45 7.76
CA PRO A 93 15.15 33.11 8.79
C PRO A 93 14.75 33.64 10.17
N HIS A 94 14.02 34.77 10.23
CA HIS A 94 13.54 35.39 11.47
C HIS A 94 12.53 34.53 12.25
N LEU A 95 11.84 33.60 11.58
CA LEU A 95 10.92 32.68 12.26
C LEU A 95 11.65 31.52 12.94
N GLY A 96 12.95 31.32 12.70
CA GLY A 96 13.68 30.18 13.23
C GLY A 96 12.98 28.86 12.89
N PRO A 97 12.96 27.86 13.79
CA PRO A 97 12.23 26.61 13.58
C PRO A 97 10.70 26.77 13.77
N TYR A 98 10.22 27.92 14.25
CA TYR A 98 8.82 28.13 14.61
C TYR A 98 7.86 28.14 13.42
N PHE A 99 8.37 28.25 12.18
CA PHE A 99 7.54 28.14 10.98
C PHE A 99 6.78 26.80 10.91
N VAL A 100 7.36 25.74 11.51
CA VAL A 100 6.77 24.39 11.55
C VAL A 100 5.46 24.36 12.35
N LEU A 101 5.24 25.33 13.25
CA LEU A 101 3.96 25.47 13.95
C LEU A 101 2.82 25.79 12.97
N LEU A 102 3.10 26.63 11.97
CA LEU A 102 2.11 27.15 11.02
C LEU A 102 2.05 26.33 9.74
N ALA A 103 3.15 25.66 9.34
CA ALA A 103 3.20 24.93 8.07
C ALA A 103 2.07 23.89 7.89
N PRO A 104 1.78 23.00 8.87
CA PRO A 104 0.68 22.04 8.72
C PRO A 104 -0.69 22.72 8.74
N ALA A 105 -0.84 23.83 9.48
CA ALA A 105 -2.08 24.60 9.55
C ALA A 105 -2.39 25.29 8.21
N VAL A 106 -1.40 25.92 7.58
CA VAL A 106 -1.54 26.54 6.27
C VAL A 106 -1.80 25.49 5.21
N ALA A 107 -1.07 24.38 5.21
CA ALA A 107 -1.36 23.26 4.31
C ALA A 107 -2.80 22.76 4.48
N GLY A 108 -3.24 22.57 5.74
CA GLY A 108 -4.60 22.18 6.10
C GLY A 108 -5.67 23.14 5.62
N LEU A 109 -5.40 24.44 5.64
CA LEU A 109 -6.31 25.47 5.15
C LEU A 109 -6.47 25.42 3.62
N VAL A 110 -5.46 24.95 2.90
CA VAL A 110 -5.51 24.78 1.45
C VAL A 110 -6.17 23.46 1.06
N TYR A 111 -5.74 22.33 1.63
CA TYR A 111 -6.27 21.02 1.21
C TYR A 111 -7.63 20.70 1.83
N GLY A 112 -7.97 21.26 2.99
CA GLY A 112 -9.25 21.03 3.66
C GLY A 112 -10.47 21.39 2.79
N PRO A 113 -10.56 22.63 2.26
CA PRO A 113 -11.61 23.02 1.31
C PRO A 113 -11.62 22.19 0.03
N LEU A 114 -10.44 21.87 -0.50
CA LEU A 114 -10.30 21.07 -1.72
C LEU A 114 -10.93 19.67 -1.55
N VAL A 115 -10.58 18.97 -0.46
CA VAL A 115 -11.13 17.65 -0.13
C VAL A 115 -12.63 17.74 0.16
N HIS A 116 -13.04 18.72 0.97
CA HIS A 116 -14.45 18.88 1.36
C HIS A 116 -15.38 19.14 0.16
N ARG A 117 -14.95 19.96 -0.81
CA ARG A 117 -15.76 20.37 -1.97
C ARG A 117 -15.75 19.36 -3.11
N TYR A 118 -14.60 18.76 -3.43
CA TYR A 118 -14.44 18.01 -4.69
C TYR A 118 -14.42 16.48 -4.52
N ALA A 119 -13.84 15.95 -3.44
CA ALA A 119 -13.78 14.51 -3.20
C ALA A 119 -13.56 14.19 -1.70
N ARG A 120 -14.66 13.98 -0.96
CA ARG A 120 -14.60 13.60 0.46
C ARG A 120 -13.92 12.24 0.65
N GLU A 121 -14.03 11.35 -0.33
CA GLU A 121 -13.32 10.07 -0.39
C GLU A 121 -11.79 10.18 -0.50
N ALA A 122 -11.25 11.38 -0.74
CA ALA A 122 -9.81 11.62 -0.71
C ALA A 122 -9.23 11.75 0.71
N ARG A 123 -10.05 11.83 1.77
CA ARG A 123 -9.58 11.89 3.16
C ARG A 123 -9.03 10.55 3.66
N GLY A 124 -7.98 10.58 4.48
CA GLY A 124 -7.42 9.41 5.16
C GLY A 124 -6.58 8.48 4.28
N HIS A 125 -6.57 7.18 4.60
CA HIS A 125 -5.64 6.18 4.04
C HIS A 125 -5.70 5.91 2.53
N GLY A 126 -6.88 5.93 1.89
CA GLY A 126 -7.04 5.61 0.46
C GLY A 126 -7.11 4.12 0.13
N VAL A 127 -6.31 3.25 0.77
CA VAL A 127 -6.37 1.79 0.57
C VAL A 127 -7.77 1.21 0.90
N PRO A 128 -8.41 1.55 2.04
CA PRO A 128 -9.77 1.05 2.34
C PRO A 128 -10.79 1.40 1.27
N GLU A 129 -10.67 2.57 0.64
CA GLU A 129 -11.55 3.06 -0.41
C GLU A 129 -11.36 2.27 -1.72
N VAL A 130 -10.13 1.83 -2.02
CA VAL A 130 -9.85 0.91 -3.13
C VAL A 130 -10.42 -0.48 -2.83
N MET A 131 -10.22 -1.00 -1.62
CA MET A 131 -10.80 -2.28 -1.19
C MET A 131 -12.34 -2.26 -1.29
N LEU A 132 -12.96 -1.15 -0.89
CA LEU A 132 -14.40 -0.95 -1.01
C LEU A 132 -14.87 -0.93 -2.47
N ALA A 133 -14.12 -0.26 -3.36
CA ALA A 133 -14.46 -0.22 -4.78
C ALA A 133 -14.40 -1.62 -5.41
N VAL A 134 -13.44 -2.45 -5.01
CA VAL A 134 -13.35 -3.85 -5.46
C VAL A 134 -14.50 -4.69 -4.90
N ALA A 135 -14.78 -4.57 -3.59
CA ALA A 135 -15.75 -5.43 -2.93
C ALA A 135 -17.22 -5.09 -3.23
N ARG A 136 -17.55 -3.80 -3.44
CA ARG A 136 -18.94 -3.32 -3.58
C ARG A 136 -19.17 -2.36 -4.74
N GLY A 137 -18.12 -1.93 -5.43
CA GLY A 137 -18.21 -0.90 -6.47
C GLY A 137 -17.96 -1.40 -7.89
N GLY A 138 -17.87 -2.72 -8.13
CA GLY A 138 -17.51 -3.29 -9.44
C GLY A 138 -16.15 -2.80 -9.96
N GLY A 139 -15.23 -2.44 -9.06
CA GLY A 139 -13.94 -1.85 -9.40
C GLY A 139 -14.01 -0.40 -9.88
N ARG A 140 -15.12 0.33 -9.65
CA ARG A 140 -15.32 1.70 -10.17
C ARG A 140 -14.86 2.77 -9.18
N ILE A 141 -13.88 3.57 -9.59
CA ILE A 141 -13.39 4.76 -8.86
C ILE A 141 -13.52 5.99 -9.77
N LYS A 142 -14.04 7.10 -9.24
CA LYS A 142 -14.22 8.35 -9.97
C LYS A 142 -12.85 8.98 -10.27
N GLY A 143 -12.59 9.36 -11.53
CA GLY A 143 -11.28 9.90 -11.95
C GLY A 143 -10.87 11.17 -11.18
N ARG A 144 -11.83 12.04 -10.81
CA ARG A 144 -11.58 13.24 -9.99
C ARG A 144 -10.91 12.94 -8.64
N VAL A 145 -11.10 11.73 -8.10
CA VAL A 145 -10.52 11.32 -6.82
C VAL A 145 -9.00 11.26 -6.93
N ALA A 146 -8.46 10.82 -8.07
CA ALA A 146 -7.01 10.79 -8.28
C ALA A 146 -6.40 12.19 -8.15
N VAL A 147 -6.98 13.18 -8.83
CA VAL A 147 -6.47 14.57 -8.83
C VAL A 147 -6.55 15.19 -7.43
N VAL A 148 -7.72 15.09 -6.78
CA VAL A 148 -7.91 15.64 -5.44
C VAL A 148 -7.01 14.93 -4.42
N LYS A 149 -6.86 13.60 -4.52
CA LYS A 149 -6.00 12.82 -3.63
C LYS A 149 -4.53 13.18 -3.81
N SER A 150 -4.06 13.36 -5.04
CA SER A 150 -2.68 13.80 -5.33
C SER A 150 -2.40 15.15 -4.68
N LEU A 151 -3.25 16.15 -4.94
CA LEU A 151 -3.05 17.50 -4.41
C LEU A 151 -3.14 17.52 -2.88
N ALA A 152 -4.19 16.93 -2.31
CA ALA A 152 -4.41 16.95 -0.88
C ALA A 152 -3.31 16.21 -0.12
N SER A 153 -2.87 15.07 -0.62
CA SER A 153 -1.80 14.29 0.03
C SER A 153 -0.43 14.93 -0.14
N ALA A 154 -0.16 15.57 -1.28
CA ALA A 154 1.09 16.29 -1.49
C ALA A 154 1.20 17.48 -0.53
N LEU A 155 0.13 18.27 -0.38
CA LEU A 155 0.08 19.37 0.58
C LEU A 155 0.12 18.86 2.02
N CYS A 156 -0.62 17.79 2.35
CA CYS A 156 -0.62 17.21 3.68
C CYS A 156 0.78 16.71 4.08
N ILE A 157 1.41 15.86 3.26
CA ILE A 157 2.74 15.30 3.56
C ILE A 157 3.80 16.42 3.52
N GLY A 158 3.79 17.24 2.47
CA GLY A 158 4.76 18.31 2.28
C GLY A 158 4.66 19.43 3.31
N GLY A 159 3.46 19.69 3.85
CA GLY A 159 3.24 20.63 4.94
C GLY A 159 3.56 20.10 6.34
N GLY A 160 4.03 18.85 6.47
CA GLY A 160 4.47 18.25 7.74
C GLY A 160 3.59 17.12 8.27
N GLY A 161 2.51 16.77 7.58
CA GLY A 161 1.65 15.62 7.90
C GLY A 161 2.45 14.32 7.99
N SER A 162 2.44 13.68 9.16
CA SER A 162 3.22 12.47 9.44
C SER A 162 2.56 11.23 8.85
N VAL A 163 2.55 11.10 7.53
CA VAL A 163 1.84 10.03 6.82
C VAL A 163 2.63 9.59 5.59
N GLY A 164 2.34 8.40 5.11
CA GLY A 164 3.00 7.79 3.95
C GLY A 164 2.40 8.22 2.62
N ARG A 165 3.13 7.94 1.53
CA ARG A 165 2.72 8.23 0.15
C ARG A 165 1.96 7.09 -0.52
N GLU A 166 1.96 5.91 0.11
CA GLU A 166 1.53 4.65 -0.50
C GLU A 166 0.03 4.61 -0.72
N GLY A 167 -0.73 5.01 0.29
CA GLY A 167 -2.19 5.07 0.23
C GLY A 167 -2.71 5.95 -0.93
N PRO A 168 -2.23 7.20 -1.05
CA PRO A 168 -2.51 8.06 -2.19
C PRO A 168 -2.15 7.40 -3.52
N ILE A 169 -0.95 6.84 -3.66
CA ILE A 169 -0.47 6.29 -4.93
C ILE A 169 -1.29 5.05 -5.35
N VAL A 170 -1.64 4.18 -4.40
CA VAL A 170 -2.57 3.07 -4.64
C VAL A 170 -3.89 3.60 -5.19
N GLN A 171 -4.47 4.62 -4.55
CA GLN A 171 -5.76 5.18 -4.97
C GLN A 171 -5.68 5.91 -6.33
N ILE A 172 -4.59 6.63 -6.61
CA ILE A 172 -4.33 7.30 -7.89
C ILE A 172 -4.21 6.27 -9.02
N GLY A 173 -3.36 5.25 -8.84
CA GLY A 173 -3.18 4.18 -9.81
C GLY A 173 -4.46 3.39 -10.04
N SER A 174 -5.15 3.01 -8.96
CA SER A 174 -6.45 2.33 -9.04
C SER A 174 -7.52 3.14 -9.76
N ALA A 175 -7.56 4.46 -9.55
CA ALA A 175 -8.49 5.33 -10.27
C ALA A 175 -8.19 5.41 -11.77
N LEU A 176 -6.91 5.41 -12.17
CA LEU A 176 -6.50 5.35 -13.56
C LEU A 176 -6.93 4.03 -14.21
N GLY A 177 -6.58 2.90 -13.59
CA GLY A 177 -6.95 1.56 -14.08
C GLY A 177 -8.46 1.37 -14.20
N SER A 178 -9.20 1.83 -13.18
CA SER A 178 -10.66 1.84 -13.19
C SER A 178 -11.25 2.71 -14.31
N THR A 179 -10.65 3.87 -14.59
CA THR A 179 -11.13 4.78 -15.63
C THR A 179 -10.88 4.19 -17.02
N LEU A 180 -9.70 3.62 -17.26
CA LEU A 180 -9.38 2.94 -18.52
C LEU A 180 -10.27 1.71 -18.75
N GLY A 181 -10.56 0.93 -17.71
CA GLY A 181 -11.52 -0.18 -17.78
C GLY A 181 -12.91 0.28 -18.22
N ARG A 182 -13.40 1.41 -17.69
CA ARG A 182 -14.70 1.97 -18.13
C ARG A 182 -14.68 2.50 -19.56
N LEU A 183 -13.57 3.12 -19.99
CA LEU A 183 -13.43 3.66 -21.35
C LEU A 183 -13.52 2.56 -22.40
N VAL A 184 -12.95 1.39 -22.12
CA VAL A 184 -13.06 0.20 -23.00
C VAL A 184 -14.31 -0.64 -22.73
N ARG A 185 -15.24 -0.15 -21.90
CA ARG A 185 -16.49 -0.85 -21.52
C ARG A 185 -16.25 -2.27 -20.98
N ALA A 186 -15.16 -2.45 -20.23
CA ALA A 186 -14.87 -3.71 -19.55
C ALA A 186 -15.97 -4.05 -18.52
N ASP A 187 -16.22 -5.34 -18.34
CA ASP A 187 -17.09 -5.85 -17.28
C ASP A 187 -16.48 -5.58 -15.88
N GLU A 188 -17.20 -5.89 -14.82
CA GLU A 188 -16.77 -5.60 -13.44
C GLU A 188 -15.49 -6.37 -13.07
N GLN A 189 -15.39 -7.62 -13.51
CA GLN A 189 -14.25 -8.48 -13.17
C GLN A 189 -12.97 -7.99 -13.85
N ARG A 190 -13.03 -7.61 -15.13
CA ARG A 190 -11.90 -7.02 -15.86
C ARG A 190 -11.61 -5.59 -15.40
N THR A 191 -12.61 -4.77 -15.09
CA THR A 191 -12.41 -3.43 -14.49
C THR A 191 -11.68 -3.52 -13.16
N THR A 192 -12.04 -4.50 -12.32
CA THR A 192 -11.38 -4.79 -11.05
C THR A 192 -9.92 -5.21 -11.24
N LEU A 193 -9.65 -6.05 -12.24
CA LEU A 193 -8.28 -6.44 -12.59
C LEU A 193 -7.44 -5.24 -13.05
N LEU A 194 -7.99 -4.38 -13.92
CA LEU A 194 -7.30 -3.18 -14.42
C LEU A 194 -7.07 -2.15 -13.30
N LEU A 195 -8.02 -1.99 -12.38
CA LEU A 195 -7.84 -1.21 -11.15
C LEU A 195 -6.68 -1.75 -10.31
N ALA A 196 -6.57 -3.08 -10.17
CA ALA A 196 -5.48 -3.72 -9.45
C ALA A 196 -4.13 -3.58 -10.16
N CYS A 197 -4.08 -3.57 -11.51
CA CYS A 197 -2.89 -3.21 -12.27
C CYS A 197 -2.38 -1.81 -11.89
N GLY A 198 -3.30 -0.85 -11.74
CA GLY A 198 -2.98 0.50 -11.30
C GLY A 198 -2.44 0.55 -9.87
N ALA A 199 -3.03 -0.20 -8.94
CA ALA A 199 -2.53 -0.33 -7.57
C ALA A 199 -1.11 -0.92 -7.54
N ALA A 200 -0.89 -2.02 -8.27
CA ALA A 200 0.40 -2.71 -8.35
C ALA A 200 1.48 -1.79 -8.94
N GLY A 201 1.20 -1.15 -10.08
CA GLY A 201 2.10 -0.20 -10.72
C GLY A 201 2.43 1.00 -9.83
N GLY A 202 1.44 1.52 -9.11
CA GLY A 202 1.65 2.61 -8.16
C GLY A 202 2.62 2.24 -7.03
N ILE A 203 2.40 1.10 -6.35
CA ILE A 203 3.30 0.61 -5.29
C ILE A 203 4.71 0.36 -5.84
N ALA A 204 4.81 -0.29 -6.99
CA ALA A 204 6.08 -0.61 -7.63
C ALA A 204 6.91 0.64 -7.95
N ALA A 205 6.30 1.64 -8.60
CA ALA A 205 6.94 2.90 -8.92
C ALA A 205 7.35 3.72 -7.69
N THR A 206 6.62 3.56 -6.58
CA THR A 206 6.88 4.28 -5.33
C THR A 206 8.11 3.75 -4.62
N PHE A 207 8.22 2.43 -4.55
CA PHE A 207 9.19 1.72 -3.71
C PHE A 207 10.34 1.11 -4.47
N ASN A 208 10.37 1.25 -5.79
CA ASN A 208 11.30 0.49 -6.62
C ASN A 208 11.13 -1.03 -6.42
N ALA A 209 9.89 -1.48 -6.18
CA ALA A 209 9.57 -2.82 -5.68
C ALA A 209 8.45 -3.49 -6.51
N PRO A 210 8.76 -3.98 -7.72
CA PRO A 210 7.76 -4.52 -8.64
C PRO A 210 7.06 -5.78 -8.12
N LEU A 211 7.76 -6.71 -7.46
CA LEU A 211 7.12 -7.92 -6.94
C LEU A 211 6.18 -7.58 -5.77
N ALA A 212 6.59 -6.66 -4.90
CA ALA A 212 5.78 -6.16 -3.80
C ALA A 212 4.49 -5.51 -4.30
N GLY A 213 4.55 -4.76 -5.41
CA GLY A 213 3.36 -4.19 -6.04
C GLY A 213 2.35 -5.25 -6.48
N VAL A 214 2.82 -6.33 -7.14
CA VAL A 214 1.96 -7.45 -7.57
C VAL A 214 1.33 -8.14 -6.38
N VAL A 215 2.16 -8.51 -5.40
CA VAL A 215 1.73 -9.21 -4.19
C VAL A 215 0.78 -8.35 -3.37
N PHE A 216 0.99 -7.03 -3.30
CA PHE A 216 0.08 -6.08 -2.65
C PHE A 216 -1.31 -6.09 -3.28
N ALA A 217 -1.36 -6.02 -4.61
CA ALA A 217 -2.62 -6.10 -5.33
C ALA A 217 -3.32 -7.45 -5.11
N MET A 218 -2.59 -8.57 -5.08
CA MET A 218 -3.18 -9.90 -4.90
C MET A 218 -3.62 -10.19 -3.46
N GLU A 219 -2.80 -9.86 -2.47
CA GLU A 219 -3.03 -10.16 -1.05
C GLU A 219 -4.03 -9.19 -0.41
N LEU A 220 -3.89 -7.88 -0.64
CA LEU A 220 -4.68 -6.85 0.04
C LEU A 220 -5.88 -6.36 -0.77
N ILE A 221 -5.73 -6.17 -2.09
CA ILE A 221 -6.78 -5.56 -2.92
C ILE A 221 -7.75 -6.59 -3.48
N LEU A 222 -7.24 -7.59 -4.21
CA LEU A 222 -8.04 -8.59 -4.92
C LEU A 222 -8.40 -9.80 -4.03
N ARG A 223 -7.55 -10.16 -3.07
CA ARG A 223 -7.66 -11.38 -2.26
C ARG A 223 -7.86 -12.65 -3.11
N ARG A 224 -7.18 -12.71 -4.27
CA ARG A 224 -7.28 -13.82 -5.23
C ARG A 224 -5.90 -14.15 -5.80
N TRP A 225 -5.56 -15.43 -5.78
CA TRP A 225 -4.29 -15.96 -6.25
C TRP A 225 -4.49 -16.81 -7.51
N THR A 226 -4.18 -16.25 -8.69
CA THR A 226 -4.11 -17.01 -9.94
C THR A 226 -2.90 -16.59 -10.75
N ALA A 227 -2.28 -17.53 -11.48
CA ALA A 227 -1.12 -17.25 -12.33
C ALA A 227 -1.44 -16.20 -13.42
N ARG A 228 -2.65 -16.25 -13.98
CA ARG A 228 -3.14 -15.26 -14.96
C ARG A 228 -3.16 -13.84 -14.37
N THR A 229 -3.73 -13.68 -13.17
CA THR A 229 -3.74 -12.39 -12.47
C THR A 229 -2.33 -11.92 -12.16
N PHE A 230 -1.46 -12.80 -11.67
CA PHE A 230 -0.07 -12.48 -11.40
C PHE A 230 0.65 -11.93 -12.63
N GLY A 231 0.57 -12.62 -13.78
CA GLY A 231 1.24 -12.19 -15.02
C GLY A 231 0.78 -10.81 -15.50
N ILE A 232 -0.52 -10.53 -15.46
CA ILE A 232 -1.08 -9.24 -15.90
C ILE A 232 -0.67 -8.10 -14.95
N LEU A 233 -0.70 -8.35 -13.63
CA LEU A 233 -0.24 -7.39 -12.64
C LEU A 233 1.27 -7.14 -12.75
N ALA A 234 2.05 -8.18 -13.04
CA ALA A 234 3.50 -8.07 -13.20
C ALA A 234 3.87 -7.16 -14.37
N ILE A 235 3.16 -7.25 -15.50
CA ILE A 235 3.38 -6.36 -16.65
C ILE A 235 3.16 -4.89 -16.27
N ALA A 236 2.05 -4.58 -15.60
CA ALA A 236 1.76 -3.22 -15.14
C ALA A 236 2.78 -2.73 -14.10
N SER A 237 3.18 -3.63 -13.18
CA SER A 237 4.15 -3.35 -12.12
C SER A 237 5.55 -3.04 -12.66
N VAL A 238 6.04 -3.89 -13.58
CA VAL A 238 7.35 -3.73 -14.21
C VAL A 238 7.41 -2.46 -15.04
N THR A 239 6.40 -2.21 -15.88
CA THR A 239 6.37 -1.00 -16.72
C THR A 239 6.33 0.29 -15.88
N ALA A 240 5.57 0.31 -14.80
CA ALA A 240 5.56 1.43 -13.85
C ALA A 240 6.93 1.62 -13.16
N CYS A 241 7.55 0.52 -12.73
CA CYS A 241 8.86 0.54 -12.07
C CYS A 241 9.97 1.02 -13.01
N VAL A 242 10.02 0.54 -14.26
CA VAL A 242 10.99 0.97 -15.27
C VAL A 242 10.90 2.47 -15.50
N LEU A 243 9.68 3.01 -15.64
CA LEU A 243 9.48 4.45 -15.80
C LEU A 243 9.95 5.24 -14.57
N ALA A 244 9.65 4.76 -13.37
CA ALA A 244 10.10 5.40 -12.13
C ALA A 244 11.63 5.37 -11.97
N ARG A 245 12.26 4.25 -12.35
CA ARG A 245 13.73 4.10 -12.34
C ARG A 245 14.42 5.04 -13.32
N ALA A 246 13.80 5.29 -14.48
CA ALA A 246 14.33 6.26 -15.43
C ALA A 246 14.39 7.69 -14.86
N VAL A 247 13.56 8.01 -13.86
CA VAL A 247 13.50 9.33 -13.23
C VAL A 247 14.28 9.42 -11.92
N PHE A 248 14.18 8.40 -11.06
CA PHE A 248 14.74 8.41 -9.70
C PHE A 248 15.96 7.50 -9.51
N GLY A 249 16.37 6.75 -10.54
CA GLY A 249 17.42 5.75 -10.43
C GLY A 249 16.93 4.42 -9.88
N ASN A 250 17.86 3.47 -9.75
CA ASN A 250 17.60 2.09 -9.32
C ASN A 250 18.23 1.75 -7.96
N GLU A 251 18.34 2.74 -7.08
CA GLU A 251 18.93 2.50 -5.76
C GLU A 251 17.93 1.80 -4.83
N VAL A 252 18.48 0.94 -4.00
CA VAL A 252 17.76 0.27 -2.91
C VAL A 252 17.56 1.28 -1.79
N PHE A 253 16.41 1.24 -1.13
CA PHE A 253 16.04 2.23 -0.12
C PHE A 253 16.92 2.15 1.14
N LEU A 254 17.31 0.94 1.55
CA LEU A 254 18.11 0.66 2.74
C LEU A 254 19.22 -0.33 2.39
N PRO A 255 20.36 0.13 1.83
CA PRO A 255 21.46 -0.76 1.49
C PRO A 255 22.19 -1.20 2.76
N LEU A 256 21.89 -2.42 3.23
CA LEU A 256 22.52 -3.03 4.40
C LEU A 256 23.20 -4.35 4.00
N PRO A 257 24.36 -4.29 3.33
CA PRO A 257 25.03 -5.49 2.82
C PRO A 257 25.52 -6.39 3.97
N GLY A 258 25.46 -7.71 3.77
CA GLY A 258 26.06 -8.69 4.68
C GLY A 258 25.23 -9.05 5.92
N LEU A 259 23.96 -8.63 6.01
CA LEU A 259 23.07 -9.10 7.08
C LEU A 259 22.67 -10.55 6.85
N SER A 260 23.17 -11.44 7.70
CA SER A 260 22.79 -12.85 7.75
C SER A 260 22.70 -13.34 9.18
N VAL A 261 21.91 -14.39 9.38
CA VAL A 261 21.89 -15.12 10.66
C VAL A 261 23.23 -15.83 10.85
N GLN A 262 23.87 -15.61 11.99
CA GLN A 262 25.17 -16.21 12.32
C GLN A 262 25.03 -17.39 13.27
N HIS A 263 24.04 -17.34 14.16
CA HIS A 263 23.81 -18.35 15.19
C HIS A 263 22.33 -18.78 15.18
N SER A 264 22.06 -20.04 15.48
CA SER A 264 20.69 -20.61 15.40
C SER A 264 19.77 -20.13 16.53
N ASP A 265 20.31 -19.69 17.66
CA ASP A 265 19.58 -19.07 18.76
C ASP A 265 18.99 -17.71 18.39
N GLN A 266 19.56 -17.00 17.39
CA GLN A 266 19.02 -15.74 16.88
C GLN A 266 17.58 -15.88 16.38
N TYR A 267 17.18 -17.06 15.89
CA TYR A 267 15.79 -17.32 15.49
C TYR A 267 14.79 -17.16 16.64
N VAL A 268 15.19 -17.50 17.87
CA VAL A 268 14.35 -17.29 19.06
C VAL A 268 14.13 -15.80 19.30
N LEU A 269 15.19 -15.00 19.17
CA LEU A 269 15.11 -13.54 19.31
C LEU A 269 14.22 -12.92 18.24
N PHE A 270 14.35 -13.35 16.98
CA PHE A 270 13.45 -12.91 15.90
C PHE A 270 12.00 -13.37 16.11
N ALA A 271 11.78 -14.56 16.68
CA ALA A 271 10.45 -15.03 17.03
C ALA A 271 9.79 -14.15 18.10
N VAL A 272 10.52 -13.82 19.17
CA VAL A 272 10.07 -12.90 20.22
C VAL A 272 9.77 -11.53 19.64
N LEU A 273 10.66 -10.99 18.79
CA LEU A 273 10.41 -9.74 18.08
C LEU A 273 9.12 -9.79 17.26
N GLY A 274 8.85 -10.89 16.55
CA GLY A 274 7.61 -11.08 15.80
C GLY A 274 6.36 -11.01 16.68
N LEU A 275 6.38 -11.65 17.85
CA LEU A 275 5.27 -11.60 18.81
C LEU A 275 5.02 -10.17 19.32
N VAL A 276 6.08 -9.49 19.76
CA VAL A 276 6.02 -8.12 20.27
C VAL A 276 5.56 -7.15 19.17
N ALA A 277 6.10 -7.28 17.96
CA ALA A 277 5.74 -6.48 16.81
C ALA A 277 4.26 -6.64 16.41
N GLY A 278 3.70 -7.84 16.52
CA GLY A 278 2.27 -8.10 16.33
C GLY A 278 1.42 -7.30 17.31
N ALA A 279 1.78 -7.32 18.60
CA ALA A 279 1.10 -6.55 19.63
C ALA A 279 1.22 -5.03 19.38
N VAL A 280 2.41 -4.54 19.04
CA VAL A 280 2.65 -3.12 18.71
C VAL A 280 1.84 -2.68 17.48
N GLY A 281 1.71 -3.52 16.46
CA GLY A 281 0.87 -3.24 15.29
C GLY A 281 -0.62 -3.10 15.64
N ILE A 282 -1.13 -3.92 16.56
CA ILE A 282 -2.50 -3.78 17.09
C ILE A 282 -2.64 -2.50 17.91
N VAL A 283 -1.68 -2.21 18.79
CA VAL A 283 -1.68 -0.97 19.61
C VAL A 283 -1.70 0.26 18.71
N PHE A 284 -0.85 0.30 17.68
CA PHE A 284 -0.84 1.37 16.69
C PHE A 284 -2.22 1.53 16.02
N THR A 285 -2.81 0.42 15.58
CA THR A 285 -4.12 0.44 14.93
C THR A 285 -5.20 0.98 15.87
N ARG A 286 -5.28 0.49 17.10
CA ARG A 286 -6.28 0.96 18.08
C ARG A 286 -6.07 2.41 18.46
N PHE A 287 -4.82 2.82 18.65
CA PHE A 287 -4.45 4.17 19.01
C PHE A 287 -4.80 5.17 17.89
N LEU A 288 -4.47 4.83 16.64
CA LEU A 288 -4.84 5.60 15.45
C LEU A 288 -6.32 5.97 15.45
N TYR A 289 -7.14 4.96 15.61
CA TYR A 289 -8.58 5.08 15.55
C TYR A 289 -9.21 5.71 16.80
N ALA A 290 -8.61 5.50 17.99
CA ALA A 290 -9.03 6.19 19.20
C ALA A 290 -8.77 7.71 19.13
N VAL A 291 -7.66 8.13 18.51
CA VAL A 291 -7.39 9.55 18.25
C VAL A 291 -8.34 10.10 17.19
N GLU A 292 -8.66 9.34 16.14
CA GLU A 292 -9.67 9.75 15.15
C GLU A 292 -11.04 9.99 15.83
N ASP A 293 -11.49 9.06 16.68
CA ASP A 293 -12.74 9.19 17.45
C ASP A 293 -12.72 10.39 18.40
N LEU A 294 -11.58 10.64 19.05
CA LEU A 294 -11.40 11.80 19.93
C LEU A 294 -11.47 13.10 19.13
N CYS A 295 -10.80 13.17 17.97
CA CYS A 295 -10.88 14.34 17.10
C CYS A 295 -12.30 14.56 16.58
N ASP A 296 -13.03 13.51 16.20
CA ASP A 296 -14.43 13.59 15.78
C ASP A 296 -15.34 14.09 16.91
N ARG A 297 -15.07 13.67 18.15
CA ARG A 297 -15.86 14.10 19.32
C ARG A 297 -15.59 15.55 19.74
N ILE A 298 -14.34 16.00 19.64
CA ILE A 298 -13.93 17.36 20.03
C ILE A 298 -14.32 18.38 18.95
N TRP A 299 -14.18 18.02 17.67
CA TRP A 299 -14.38 18.96 16.58
C TRP A 299 -15.86 19.24 16.32
N ARG A 300 -16.28 20.50 16.51
CA ARG A 300 -17.64 20.98 16.23
C ARG A 300 -17.71 22.03 15.10
N GLY A 301 -16.56 22.37 14.53
CA GLY A 301 -16.45 23.36 13.46
C GLY A 301 -16.75 22.79 12.07
N PRO A 302 -16.66 23.61 11.01
CA PRO A 302 -16.85 23.12 9.65
C PRO A 302 -15.72 22.16 9.23
N GLU A 303 -16.07 21.04 8.57
CA GLU A 303 -15.11 19.98 8.20
C GLU A 303 -13.94 20.46 7.33
N TRP A 304 -14.13 21.51 6.53
CA TRP A 304 -13.05 22.07 5.70
C TRP A 304 -11.96 22.79 6.51
N LEU A 305 -12.27 23.27 7.72
CA LEU A 305 -11.33 24.01 8.58
C LEU A 305 -10.62 23.08 9.59
N ARG A 306 -11.16 21.88 9.80
CA ARG A 306 -10.63 20.87 10.72
C ARG A 306 -9.13 20.60 10.52
N PRO A 307 -8.61 20.42 9.29
CA PRO A 307 -7.21 20.11 9.10
C PRO A 307 -6.30 21.32 9.39
N ALA A 308 -6.80 22.55 9.24
CA ALA A 308 -6.05 23.76 9.56
C ALA A 308 -5.86 23.92 11.08
N VAL A 309 -6.95 23.81 11.84
CA VAL A 309 -6.89 23.95 13.32
C VAL A 309 -6.14 22.78 13.94
N GLY A 310 -6.44 21.56 13.51
CA GLY A 310 -5.68 20.38 13.93
C GLY A 310 -4.21 20.42 13.51
N GLY A 311 -3.91 21.11 12.40
CA GLY A 311 -2.55 21.35 11.92
C GLY A 311 -1.69 22.14 12.90
N LEU A 312 -2.27 23.02 13.71
CA LEU A 312 -1.54 23.71 14.78
C LEU A 312 -1.07 22.73 15.87
N ALA A 313 -1.93 21.80 16.28
CA ALA A 313 -1.56 20.76 17.24
C ALA A 313 -0.46 19.85 16.69
N LEU A 314 -0.51 19.51 15.40
CA LEU A 314 0.57 18.80 14.73
C LEU A 314 1.84 19.65 14.67
N GLY A 315 1.73 20.95 14.38
CA GLY A 315 2.85 21.88 14.37
C GLY A 315 3.57 21.95 15.72
N VAL A 316 2.83 21.99 16.84
CA VAL A 316 3.42 21.90 18.19
C VAL A 316 4.21 20.61 18.37
N LEU A 317 3.65 19.47 17.95
CA LEU A 317 4.35 18.19 18.02
C LEU A 317 5.64 18.20 17.19
N LEU A 318 5.61 18.78 16.00
CA LEU A 318 6.77 18.87 15.10
C LEU A 318 7.84 19.85 15.59
N LEU A 319 7.49 20.84 16.42
CA LEU A 319 8.50 21.67 17.10
C LEU A 319 9.29 20.86 18.13
N VAL A 320 8.63 19.92 18.82
CA VAL A 320 9.28 19.06 19.82
C VAL A 320 10.01 17.89 19.16
N LEU A 321 9.40 17.29 18.13
CA LEU A 321 9.90 16.12 17.41
C LEU A 321 9.88 16.36 15.89
N PRO A 322 10.84 17.15 15.35
CA PRO A 322 10.91 17.46 13.93
C PRO A 322 11.13 16.21 13.05
N GLN A 323 11.64 15.12 13.62
CA GLN A 323 11.79 13.81 12.96
C GLN A 323 10.46 13.24 12.45
N MET A 324 9.33 13.71 12.98
CA MET A 324 8.00 13.27 12.56
C MET A 324 7.49 13.99 11.30
N TYR A 325 8.22 14.98 10.79
CA TYR A 325 7.80 15.74 9.61
C TYR A 325 7.69 14.84 8.38
N GLY A 326 6.50 14.83 7.75
CA GLY A 326 6.29 14.07 6.53
C GLY A 326 6.45 12.56 6.73
N VAL A 327 7.09 11.88 5.77
CA VAL A 327 7.17 10.42 5.79
C VAL A 327 8.14 9.91 6.85
N GLY A 328 9.32 10.54 7.00
CA GLY A 328 10.34 10.17 7.98
C GLY A 328 11.34 9.11 7.50
N TYR A 329 11.60 9.01 6.19
CA TYR A 329 12.54 8.04 5.63
C TYR A 329 14.00 8.23 6.11
N PRO A 330 14.57 9.45 6.18
CA PRO A 330 15.94 9.63 6.66
C PRO A 330 16.12 9.18 8.12
N VAL A 331 15.12 9.45 8.96
CA VAL A 331 15.13 9.05 10.37
C VAL A 331 15.03 7.52 10.50
N LEU A 332 14.26 6.88 9.61
CA LEU A 332 14.20 5.42 9.55
C LEU A 332 15.57 4.84 9.17
N GLU A 333 16.23 5.41 8.15
CA GLU A 333 17.56 5.02 7.71
C GLU A 333 18.61 5.17 8.82
N ASP A 334 18.64 6.32 9.48
CA ASP A 334 19.55 6.60 10.59
C ASP A 334 19.35 5.65 11.76
N ALA A 335 18.10 5.28 12.07
CA ALA A 335 17.79 4.29 13.10
C ALA A 335 18.28 2.89 12.72
N ALA A 336 18.10 2.47 11.46
CA ALA A 336 18.59 1.19 10.97
C ALA A 336 20.13 1.13 11.02
N HIS A 337 20.82 2.26 10.80
CA HIS A 337 22.27 2.39 10.95
C HIS A 337 22.75 2.59 12.40
N GLY A 338 21.86 2.57 13.39
CA GLY A 338 22.23 2.67 14.80
C GLY A 338 22.69 4.06 15.23
N LYS A 339 22.30 5.13 14.52
CA LYS A 339 22.70 6.52 14.84
C LYS A 339 21.93 7.13 16.01
N TYR A 340 20.91 6.47 16.54
CA TYR A 340 20.07 6.98 17.62
C TYR A 340 20.22 6.16 18.91
N ALA A 341 20.20 6.87 20.04
CA ALA A 341 20.19 6.27 21.36
C ALA A 341 18.84 5.61 21.69
N LEU A 342 18.87 4.61 22.58
CA LEU A 342 17.69 3.82 22.98
C LEU A 342 16.49 4.68 23.39
N GLY A 343 16.71 5.70 24.23
CA GLY A 343 15.64 6.59 24.71
C GLY A 343 14.97 7.39 23.58
N LEU A 344 15.76 7.85 22.61
CA LEU A 344 15.23 8.57 21.45
C LEU A 344 14.46 7.62 20.52
N LEU A 345 14.92 6.39 20.30
CA LEU A 345 14.19 5.41 19.50
C LEU A 345 12.81 5.09 20.09
N LEU A 346 12.72 4.93 21.42
CA LEU A 346 11.43 4.75 22.12
C LEU A 346 10.53 5.98 21.95
N LEU A 347 11.10 7.18 22.07
CA LEU A 347 10.38 8.43 21.85
C LEU A 347 9.89 8.57 20.41
N LEU A 348 10.69 8.19 19.42
CA LEU A 348 10.32 8.22 17.99
C LEU A 348 9.26 7.16 17.66
N LEU A 349 9.30 5.99 18.29
CA LEU A 349 8.28 4.95 18.16
C LEU A 349 6.90 5.49 18.57
N VAL A 350 6.80 6.04 19.78
CA VAL A 350 5.55 6.61 20.30
C VAL A 350 5.19 7.88 19.54
N GLY A 351 6.18 8.73 19.26
CA GLY A 351 6.02 9.97 18.49
C GLY A 351 5.40 9.72 17.12
N LYS A 352 5.81 8.65 16.42
CA LYS A 352 5.24 8.33 15.11
C LYS A 352 3.80 7.87 15.20
N MET A 353 3.45 7.10 16.24
CA MET A 353 2.06 6.75 16.51
C MET A 353 1.22 8.01 16.73
N VAL A 354 1.67 8.92 17.60
CA VAL A 354 0.99 10.19 17.90
C VAL A 354 0.84 11.06 16.66
N ALA A 355 1.93 11.34 15.95
CA ALA A 355 1.95 12.22 14.79
C ALA A 355 1.06 11.70 13.65
N THR A 356 1.14 10.40 13.37
CA THR A 356 0.33 9.77 12.31
C THR A 356 -1.15 9.77 12.67
N SER A 357 -1.47 9.44 13.92
CA SER A 357 -2.85 9.40 14.41
C SER A 357 -3.49 10.77 14.45
N LEU A 358 -2.73 11.79 14.89
CA LEU A 358 -3.19 13.17 14.85
C LEU A 358 -3.40 13.63 13.41
N THR A 359 -2.44 13.38 12.50
CA THR A 359 -2.56 13.76 11.08
C THR A 359 -3.82 13.16 10.43
N MET A 360 -4.13 11.89 10.72
CA MET A 360 -5.33 11.23 10.19
C MET A 360 -6.60 11.74 10.88
N GLY A 361 -6.57 11.89 12.20
CA GLY A 361 -7.68 12.36 13.02
C GLY A 361 -8.12 13.79 12.68
N ILE A 362 -7.21 14.68 12.27
CA ILE A 362 -7.55 16.06 11.87
C ILE A 362 -8.08 16.14 10.43
N GLY A 363 -8.16 15.02 9.71
CA GLY A 363 -8.64 14.95 8.33
C GLY A 363 -7.57 15.06 7.26
N GLY A 364 -6.31 14.74 7.61
CA GLY A 364 -5.22 14.64 6.66
C GLY A 364 -5.41 13.55 5.61
N SER A 365 -4.54 13.56 4.60
CA SER A 365 -4.56 12.61 3.49
C SER A 365 -3.18 12.00 3.29
N GLY A 366 -3.08 10.67 3.39
CA GLY A 366 -1.85 9.92 3.25
C GLY A 366 -2.04 8.46 3.65
N GLY A 367 -1.02 7.62 3.50
CA GLY A 367 -1.02 6.21 3.88
C GLY A 367 -0.53 5.97 5.31
N VAL A 368 -0.88 4.81 5.88
CA VAL A 368 -0.31 4.31 7.16
C VAL A 368 0.75 3.24 6.97
N PHE A 369 1.02 2.86 5.71
CA PHE A 369 2.05 1.88 5.38
C PHE A 369 3.44 2.33 5.85
N ALA A 370 3.96 3.47 5.38
CA ALA A 370 5.27 3.96 5.83
C ALA A 370 5.35 4.22 7.35
N PRO A 371 4.34 4.82 8.00
CA PRO A 371 4.33 4.92 9.47
C PRO A 371 4.44 3.57 10.20
N SER A 372 3.76 2.52 9.72
CA SER A 372 3.86 1.18 10.33
C SER A 372 5.26 0.58 10.18
N LEU A 373 5.91 0.79 9.02
CA LEU A 373 7.30 0.41 8.83
C LEU A 373 8.22 1.19 9.77
N PHE A 374 8.04 2.51 9.87
CA PHE A 374 8.82 3.37 10.76
C PHE A 374 8.73 2.91 12.21
N ILE A 375 7.52 2.65 12.71
CA ILE A 375 7.29 2.15 14.08
C ILE A 375 8.01 0.82 14.27
N GLY A 376 7.95 -0.07 13.28
CA GLY A 376 8.67 -1.34 13.33
C GLY A 376 10.19 -1.21 13.26
N ALA A 377 10.73 -0.25 12.52
CA ALA A 377 12.16 0.05 12.51
C ALA A 377 12.64 0.47 13.89
N MET A 378 11.92 1.41 14.54
CA MET A 378 12.24 1.85 15.89
C MET A 378 12.16 0.70 16.89
N LEU A 379 11.08 -0.11 16.82
CA LEU A 379 10.90 -1.27 17.71
C LEU A 379 12.03 -2.28 17.52
N GLY A 380 12.36 -2.61 16.28
CA GLY A 380 13.42 -3.55 15.96
C GLY A 380 14.81 -3.03 16.36
N ALA A 381 15.09 -1.75 16.17
CA ALA A 381 16.35 -1.13 16.62
C ALA A 381 16.46 -1.15 18.15
N VAL A 382 15.39 -0.80 18.88
CA VAL A 382 15.30 -0.91 20.35
C VAL A 382 15.55 -2.36 20.77
N PHE A 383 14.86 -3.30 20.15
CA PHE A 383 15.00 -4.73 20.45
C PHE A 383 16.43 -5.20 20.21
N GLY A 384 17.05 -4.80 19.09
CA GLY A 384 18.42 -5.16 18.75
C GLY A 384 19.46 -4.62 19.75
N ILE A 385 19.32 -3.37 20.18
CA ILE A 385 20.20 -2.78 21.21
C ILE A 385 20.05 -3.53 22.54
N VAL A 386 18.82 -3.81 22.96
CA VAL A 386 18.55 -4.56 24.20
C VAL A 386 19.07 -5.99 24.09
N ALA A 387 18.81 -6.69 22.98
CA ALA A 387 19.29 -8.04 22.76
C ALA A 387 20.82 -8.11 22.76
N ALA A 388 21.51 -7.15 22.13
CA ALA A 388 22.97 -7.06 22.17
C ALA A 388 23.52 -6.85 23.58
N SER A 389 22.78 -6.13 24.44
CA SER A 389 23.18 -5.93 25.84
C SER A 389 22.92 -7.15 26.73
N LEU A 390 21.83 -7.90 26.49
CA LEU A 390 21.45 -9.07 27.29
C LEU A 390 22.16 -10.35 26.84
N PHE A 391 22.46 -10.48 25.54
CA PHE A 391 23.08 -11.65 24.93
C PHE A 391 24.31 -11.25 24.08
N PRO A 392 25.40 -10.77 24.69
CA PRO A 392 26.60 -10.34 23.97
C PRO A 392 27.15 -11.45 23.06
N GLY A 393 27.50 -11.10 21.82
CA GLY A 393 28.06 -12.03 20.82
C GLY A 393 27.03 -12.98 20.17
N HIS A 394 25.82 -13.07 20.71
CA HIS A 394 24.78 -13.98 20.21
C HIS A 394 23.68 -13.22 19.43
N ALA A 395 23.39 -11.97 19.81
CA ALA A 395 22.46 -11.13 19.07
C ALA A 395 22.96 -10.79 17.66
N ALA A 396 22.03 -10.68 16.71
CA ALA A 396 22.33 -10.16 15.38
C ALA A 396 22.61 -8.64 15.43
N ALA A 397 23.08 -8.07 14.31
CA ALA A 397 23.24 -6.62 14.20
C ALA A 397 21.89 -5.91 14.43
N PRO A 398 21.84 -4.77 15.14
CA PRO A 398 20.60 -4.01 15.38
C PRO A 398 19.82 -3.69 14.09
N ALA A 399 20.54 -3.45 12.99
CA ALA A 399 19.96 -3.24 11.67
C ALA A 399 19.09 -4.43 11.20
N ALA A 400 19.50 -5.67 11.49
CA ALA A 400 18.73 -6.86 11.15
C ALA A 400 17.39 -6.91 11.91
N TYR A 401 17.40 -6.58 13.20
CA TYR A 401 16.18 -6.50 13.99
C TYR A 401 15.29 -5.33 13.55
N ALA A 402 15.86 -4.17 13.21
CA ALA A 402 15.11 -3.04 12.65
C ALA A 402 14.36 -3.46 11.38
N MET A 403 15.03 -4.16 10.46
CA MET A 403 14.44 -4.64 9.22
C MET A 403 13.31 -5.65 9.42
N VAL A 404 13.53 -6.66 10.26
CA VAL A 404 12.51 -7.64 10.61
C VAL A 404 11.33 -6.98 11.34
N GLY A 405 11.63 -6.04 12.25
CA GLY A 405 10.65 -5.28 13.03
C GLY A 405 9.73 -4.44 12.14
N MET A 406 10.27 -3.75 11.13
CA MET A 406 9.48 -3.01 10.15
C MET A 406 8.42 -3.91 9.47
N ALA A 407 8.81 -5.07 8.95
CA ALA A 407 7.88 -6.00 8.30
C ALA A 407 6.88 -6.61 9.29
N ALA A 408 7.34 -6.97 10.49
CA ALA A 408 6.53 -7.59 11.50
C ALA A 408 5.45 -6.63 12.05
N VAL A 409 5.75 -5.34 12.30
CA VAL A 409 4.74 -4.36 12.74
C VAL A 409 3.73 -4.04 11.64
N PHE A 410 4.20 -3.91 10.38
CA PHE A 410 3.27 -3.78 9.25
C PHE A 410 2.35 -5.00 9.15
N THR A 411 2.89 -6.22 9.28
CA THR A 411 2.08 -7.44 9.28
C THR A 411 1.07 -7.47 10.44
N GLY A 412 1.49 -7.02 11.63
CA GLY A 412 0.65 -6.98 12.82
C GLY A 412 -0.53 -6.02 12.68
N SER A 413 -0.35 -4.92 11.96
CA SER A 413 -1.39 -3.90 11.73
C SER A 413 -2.26 -4.20 10.50
N ALA A 414 -1.67 -4.62 9.38
CA ALA A 414 -2.35 -4.78 8.09
C ALA A 414 -2.78 -6.22 7.77
N ARG A 415 -2.20 -7.23 8.43
CA ARG A 415 -2.33 -8.66 8.10
C ARG A 415 -2.03 -8.97 6.62
N ALA A 416 -0.89 -8.48 6.14
CA ALA A 416 -0.36 -8.78 4.80
C ALA A 416 1.09 -9.31 4.87
N PRO A 417 1.29 -10.54 5.41
CA PRO A 417 2.63 -11.10 5.63
C PRO A 417 3.43 -11.28 4.34
N ILE A 418 2.80 -11.67 3.22
CA ILE A 418 3.56 -11.95 1.98
C ILE A 418 4.06 -10.63 1.38
N VAL A 419 3.21 -9.59 1.34
CA VAL A 419 3.61 -8.22 1.01
C VAL A 419 4.78 -7.78 1.87
N ALA A 420 4.68 -7.96 3.19
CA ALA A 420 5.69 -7.50 4.15
C ALA A 420 7.07 -8.14 3.88
N VAL A 421 7.10 -9.43 3.55
CA VAL A 421 8.34 -10.14 3.23
C VAL A 421 8.90 -9.63 1.91
N VAL A 422 8.10 -9.64 0.85
CA VAL A 422 8.56 -9.30 -0.50
C VAL A 422 9.02 -7.85 -0.58
N ILE A 423 8.27 -6.92 0.01
CA ILE A 423 8.66 -5.51 0.02
C ILE A 423 9.96 -5.27 0.78
N MET A 424 10.23 -6.03 1.84
CA MET A 424 11.51 -5.87 2.53
C MET A 424 12.69 -6.41 1.77
N LEU A 425 12.52 -7.54 1.08
CA LEU A 425 13.58 -8.06 0.24
C LEU A 425 13.89 -7.08 -0.90
N GLU A 426 12.88 -6.48 -1.53
CA GLU A 426 13.10 -5.49 -2.59
C GLU A 426 13.62 -4.14 -2.06
N LEU A 427 13.21 -3.71 -0.86
CA LEU A 427 13.68 -2.45 -0.26
C LEU A 427 15.08 -2.51 0.34
N THR A 428 15.65 -3.70 0.55
CA THR A 428 16.98 -3.87 1.18
C THR A 428 17.97 -4.74 0.45
N GLY A 429 17.51 -5.66 -0.40
CA GLY A 429 18.34 -6.71 -0.98
C GLY A 429 18.87 -7.72 0.03
N ALA A 430 18.44 -7.69 1.30
CA ALA A 430 18.99 -8.51 2.38
C ALA A 430 18.37 -9.93 2.42
N PHE A 431 18.63 -10.75 1.40
CA PHE A 431 18.13 -12.13 1.31
C PHE A 431 18.62 -13.04 2.45
N GLY A 432 19.74 -12.72 3.10
CA GLY A 432 20.25 -13.45 4.26
C GLY A 432 19.33 -13.42 5.49
N LEU A 433 18.33 -12.52 5.51
CA LEU A 433 17.32 -12.44 6.57
C LEU A 433 15.97 -13.05 6.17
N LEU A 434 15.87 -13.77 5.05
CA LEU A 434 14.59 -14.31 4.58
C LEU A 434 13.90 -15.21 5.62
N LEU A 435 14.63 -16.16 6.21
CA LEU A 435 14.09 -17.09 7.20
C LEU A 435 13.61 -16.40 8.49
N PRO A 436 14.41 -15.57 9.18
CA PRO A 436 13.93 -14.88 10.38
C PRO A 436 12.80 -13.89 10.07
N LEU A 437 12.81 -13.28 8.88
CA LEU A 437 11.72 -12.42 8.41
C LEU A 437 10.41 -13.20 8.30
N LEU A 438 10.41 -14.35 7.61
CA LEU A 438 9.24 -15.23 7.49
C LEU A 438 8.69 -15.66 8.86
N LEU A 439 9.59 -16.08 9.77
CA LEU A 439 9.23 -16.48 11.12
C LEU A 439 8.55 -15.35 11.89
N ALA A 440 9.16 -14.17 11.93
CA ALA A 440 8.66 -13.03 12.69
C ALA A 440 7.33 -12.50 12.13
N VAL A 441 7.17 -12.41 10.80
CA VAL A 441 5.90 -11.97 10.21
C VAL A 441 4.78 -12.99 10.43
N ALA A 442 5.08 -14.30 10.38
CA ALA A 442 4.08 -15.33 10.62
C ALA A 442 3.55 -15.27 12.07
N LEU A 443 4.46 -15.11 13.04
CA LEU A 443 4.09 -14.94 14.44
C LEU A 443 3.32 -13.63 14.68
N SER A 444 3.77 -12.53 14.08
CA SER A 444 3.07 -11.24 14.14
C SER A 444 1.65 -11.33 13.58
N ALA A 445 1.46 -12.01 12.44
CA ALA A 445 0.15 -12.26 11.85
C ALA A 445 -0.74 -13.13 12.77
N GLY A 446 -0.14 -14.15 13.41
CA GLY A 446 -0.80 -14.99 14.40
C GLY A 446 -1.33 -14.17 15.58
N VAL A 447 -0.48 -13.33 16.18
CA VAL A 447 -0.85 -12.42 17.28
C VAL A 447 -1.94 -11.45 16.85
N SER A 448 -1.80 -10.82 15.68
CA SER A 448 -2.80 -9.91 15.11
C SER A 448 -4.18 -10.58 15.01
N ARG A 449 -4.23 -11.81 14.49
CA ARG A 449 -5.47 -12.56 14.29
C ARG A 449 -6.08 -13.07 15.60
N ALA A 450 -5.26 -13.41 16.59
CA ALA A 450 -5.72 -13.84 17.90
C ALA A 450 -6.34 -12.69 18.72
N LEU A 451 -5.77 -11.48 18.63
CA LEU A 451 -6.13 -10.35 19.50
C LEU A 451 -7.02 -9.29 18.83
N SER A 452 -7.16 -9.30 17.49
CA SER A 452 -7.97 -8.32 16.76
C SER A 452 -8.75 -8.96 15.60
N ARG A 453 -10.05 -8.64 15.54
CA ARG A 453 -10.91 -9.03 14.40
C ARG A 453 -10.62 -8.22 13.15
N GLU A 454 -10.26 -6.94 13.31
CA GLU A 454 -10.06 -6.00 12.22
C GLU A 454 -8.58 -5.62 12.03
N THR A 455 -8.22 -5.18 10.84
CA THR A 455 -6.90 -4.62 10.50
C THR A 455 -6.97 -3.10 10.47
N VAL A 456 -5.82 -2.44 10.33
CA VAL A 456 -5.77 -1.00 10.09
C VAL A 456 -6.58 -0.58 8.85
N TYR A 457 -6.75 -1.47 7.86
CA TYR A 457 -7.52 -1.16 6.65
C TYR A 457 -9.01 -1.53 6.76
N THR A 458 -9.35 -2.65 7.40
CA THR A 458 -10.74 -3.09 7.50
C THR A 458 -11.51 -2.40 8.62
N LEU A 459 -10.86 -1.99 9.71
CA LEU A 459 -11.51 -1.32 10.83
C LEU A 459 -12.19 0.00 10.42
N LYS A 460 -11.60 0.76 9.49
CA LYS A 460 -12.22 1.97 8.92
C LYS A 460 -13.57 1.67 8.26
N LEU A 461 -13.64 0.56 7.54
CA LEU A 461 -14.83 0.14 6.81
C LEU A 461 -15.86 -0.44 7.76
N ALA A 462 -15.44 -1.28 8.72
CA ALA A 462 -16.31 -1.83 9.76
C ALA A 462 -17.01 -0.72 10.55
N ARG A 463 -16.29 0.36 10.91
CA ARG A 463 -16.85 1.55 11.57
C ARG A 463 -17.90 2.29 10.74
N ARG A 464 -17.88 2.12 9.41
CA ARG A 464 -18.90 2.64 8.48
C ARG A 464 -20.05 1.64 8.23
N GLY A 465 -20.11 0.54 8.99
CA GLY A 465 -21.08 -0.54 8.79
C GLY A 465 -20.78 -1.43 7.57
N ILE A 466 -19.55 -1.35 7.04
CA ILE A 466 -19.13 -2.10 5.84
C ILE A 466 -18.24 -3.25 6.27
N ASP A 467 -18.83 -4.44 6.32
CA ASP A 467 -18.08 -5.69 6.46
C ASP A 467 -17.66 -6.20 5.08
N LEU A 468 -16.35 -6.40 4.89
CA LEU A 468 -15.76 -6.96 3.67
C LEU A 468 -15.72 -8.50 3.67
N SER A 469 -16.00 -9.14 4.80
CA SER A 469 -16.08 -10.61 4.90
C SER A 469 -17.45 -11.15 4.47
N ARG A 470 -18.47 -10.29 4.40
CA ARG A 470 -19.82 -10.64 3.95
C ARG A 470 -20.00 -10.39 2.44
N PRO A 471 -20.64 -11.30 1.70
CA PRO A 471 -21.00 -11.07 0.31
C PRO A 471 -21.90 -9.83 0.17
N ALA A 472 -21.75 -9.09 -0.94
CA ALA A 472 -22.63 -7.97 -1.25
C ALA A 472 -24.08 -8.49 -1.42
N GLY A 473 -25.00 -8.03 -0.56
CA GLY A 473 -26.43 -8.39 -0.62
C GLY A 473 -27.01 -9.07 0.63
N ALA A 474 -26.19 -9.47 1.61
CA ALA A 474 -26.70 -9.94 2.90
C ALA A 474 -27.10 -8.74 3.79
N THR A 475 -28.35 -8.28 3.65
CA THR A 475 -28.95 -7.31 4.58
C THR A 475 -29.14 -7.94 5.96
N GLY A 476 -28.75 -7.21 7.01
CA GLY A 476 -29.17 -7.47 8.37
C GLY A 476 -30.40 -6.64 8.72
#